data_AF-A0A846C7S7-F1
#
_entry.id   AF-A0A846C7S7-F1
#
_cell.length_a   1.000
_cell.length_b   1.000
_cell.length_c   1.000
_cell.angle_alpha   90.00
_cell.angle_beta   90.00
_cell.angle_gamma   90.00
#
_symmetry.space_group_name_H-M   'P 1'
#
loop_
_entity.id
_entity.type
_entity.pdbx_description
1 polymer ?
#
loop_
_entity_poly.entity_id
_entity_poly.type
_entity_poly.pdbx_seq_one_letter_code
_entity_poly.pdbx_strand_id
1 'polypeptide(L)'
;MAEPIWITEEMVQVIHDDQISTHGGANGLRDAGLLASGIARARNRYAYEGADMHQLAAAYGYGMVKNHAFVDGNKRTAFQVMYVFLKVNGLELDRVCCISVEAMPEKTFSHF
;
A
#
# COMPACT_ATOMS: atom_id res chain seq x y z
N MET A 1 -17.07 15.73 -1.51
CA MET A 1 -16.45 14.39 -1.37
C MET A 1 -16.26 14.15 0.11
N ALA A 2 -16.64 12.99 0.62
CA ALA A 2 -16.38 12.63 2.02
C ALA A 2 -14.86 12.39 2.19
N GLU A 3 -14.32 12.80 3.35
CA GLU A 3 -12.92 12.57 3.66
C GLU A 3 -12.63 11.06 3.73
N PRO A 4 -11.55 10.57 3.08
CA PRO A 4 -11.19 9.16 3.13
C PRO A 4 -10.84 8.70 4.55
N ILE A 5 -11.15 7.45 4.86
CA ILE A 5 -10.60 6.76 6.03
C ILE A 5 -9.17 6.38 5.69
N TRP A 6 -8.22 7.03 6.35
CA TRP A 6 -6.79 6.90 6.11
C TRP A 6 -6.19 5.68 6.82
N ILE A 7 -5.27 4.99 6.15
CA ILE A 7 -4.43 3.98 6.79
C ILE A 7 -3.27 4.67 7.52
N THR A 8 -3.11 4.35 8.80
CA THR A 8 -2.02 4.85 9.65
C THR A 8 -0.76 3.99 9.54
N GLU A 9 0.38 4.51 9.95
CA GLU A 9 1.64 3.75 10.01
C GLU A 9 1.52 2.48 10.86
N GLU A 10 0.82 2.57 11.99
CA GLU A 10 0.55 1.42 12.86
C GLU A 10 -0.27 0.35 12.15
N MET A 11 -1.31 0.73 11.41
CA MET A 11 -2.08 -0.22 10.61
C MET A 11 -1.21 -0.89 9.54
N VAL A 12 -0.30 -0.15 8.89
CA VAL A 12 0.62 -0.75 7.91
C VAL A 12 1.57 -1.75 8.57
N GLN A 13 2.07 -1.45 9.77
CA GLN A 13 2.93 -2.37 10.51
C GLN A 13 2.17 -3.64 10.93
N VAL A 14 0.95 -3.50 11.43
CA VAL A 14 0.09 -4.66 11.77
C VAL A 14 -0.20 -5.52 10.53
N ILE A 15 -0.49 -4.90 9.40
CA ILE A 15 -0.70 -5.60 8.13
C ILE A 15 0.60 -6.32 7.71
N HIS A 16 1.76 -5.67 7.85
CA HIS A 16 3.05 -6.30 7.56
C HIS A 16 3.31 -7.52 8.43
N ASP A 17 3.12 -7.39 9.74
CA ASP A 17 3.30 -8.48 10.71
C ASP A 17 2.40 -9.68 10.37
N ASP A 18 1.13 -9.43 10.02
CA ASP A 18 0.20 -10.46 9.56
C ASP A 18 0.67 -11.15 8.28
N GLN A 19 1.17 -10.39 7.31
CA GLN A 19 1.69 -10.94 6.05
C GLN A 19 2.95 -11.78 6.25
N ILE A 20 3.86 -11.38 7.14
CA ILE A 20 5.05 -12.15 7.49
C ILE A 20 4.66 -13.41 8.28
N SER A 21 3.73 -13.29 9.23
CA SER A 21 3.25 -14.43 10.03
C SER A 21 2.59 -15.49 9.14
N THR A 22 1.84 -15.07 8.12
CA THR A 22 1.08 -15.99 7.27
C THR A 22 1.95 -16.64 6.19
N HIS A 23 2.87 -15.89 5.57
CA HIS A 23 3.59 -16.35 4.38
C HIS A 23 5.09 -16.58 4.62
N GLY A 24 5.58 -16.29 5.82
CA GLY A 24 7.00 -16.28 6.14
C GLY A 24 7.76 -15.08 5.54
N GLY A 25 9.00 -14.94 5.99
CA GLY A 25 9.89 -13.85 5.61
C GLY A 25 10.60 -13.24 6.82
N ALA A 26 11.47 -12.27 6.58
CA ALA A 26 12.12 -11.52 7.65
C ALA A 26 11.20 -10.39 8.15
N ASN A 27 10.84 -10.44 9.44
CA ASN A 27 10.18 -9.32 10.08
C ASN A 27 11.18 -8.16 10.29
N GLY A 28 10.69 -6.93 10.24
CA GLY A 28 11.44 -5.74 10.61
C GLY A 28 11.05 -4.54 9.76
N LEU A 29 10.84 -3.41 10.43
CA LEU A 29 10.84 -2.11 9.81
C LEU A 29 12.29 -1.74 9.50
N ARG A 30 12.60 -1.48 8.23
CA ARG A 30 13.93 -1.04 7.80
C ARG A 30 14.15 0.42 8.12
N ASP A 31 13.16 1.25 7.81
CA ASP A 31 13.25 2.70 7.99
C ASP A 31 11.83 3.30 8.14
N ALA A 32 11.58 3.89 9.30
CA ALA A 32 10.30 4.53 9.62
C ALA A 32 10.03 5.77 8.76
N GLY A 33 11.07 6.53 8.40
CA GLY A 33 10.94 7.68 7.52
C GLY A 33 10.54 7.29 6.10
N LEU A 34 11.04 6.15 5.61
CA LEU A 34 10.63 5.58 4.32
C LEU A 34 9.17 5.12 4.34
N LEU A 35 8.70 4.56 5.45
CA LEU A 35 7.29 4.20 5.63
C LEU A 35 6.40 5.45 5.65
N ALA A 36 6.72 6.42 6.51
CA ALA A 36 5.98 7.67 6.64
C ALA A 36 5.91 8.43 5.30
N SER A 37 7.01 8.50 4.56
CA SER A 37 7.08 9.09 3.22
C SER A 37 6.19 8.37 2.20
N GLY A 38 6.12 7.03 2.29
CA GLY A 38 5.25 6.22 1.43
C GLY A 38 3.78 6.52 1.65
N ILE A 39 3.36 6.65 2.91
CA ILE A 39 1.98 6.97 3.32
C ILE A 39 1.63 8.43 2.99
N ALA A 40 2.56 9.35 3.23
CA ALA A 40 2.37 10.78 2.95
C ALA A 40 2.08 11.06 1.47
N ARG A 41 2.57 10.22 0.54
CA ARG A 41 2.28 10.35 -0.90
C ARG A 41 0.78 10.30 -1.19
N ALA A 42 0.02 9.40 -0.56
CA ALA A 42 -1.42 9.32 -0.77
C ALA A 42 -2.13 10.58 -0.24
N ARG A 43 -1.76 11.04 0.95
CA ARG A 43 -2.31 12.27 1.55
C ARG A 43 -2.04 13.51 0.67
N ASN A 44 -0.83 13.62 0.14
CA ASN A 44 -0.47 14.71 -0.77
C ASN A 44 -1.31 14.68 -2.05
N ARG A 45 -1.52 13.50 -2.65
CA ARG A 45 -2.38 13.37 -3.84
C ARG A 45 -3.82 13.79 -3.59
N TYR A 46 -4.38 13.44 -2.44
CA TYR A 46 -5.73 13.89 -2.08
C TYR A 46 -5.80 15.41 -1.92
N ALA A 47 -4.83 16.01 -1.22
CA ALA A 47 -4.81 17.44 -0.94
C ALA A 47 -4.62 18.31 -2.19
N TYR A 48 -3.79 17.86 -3.14
CA TYR A 48 -3.36 18.69 -4.27
C TYR A 48 -3.91 18.26 -5.64
N GLU A 49 -4.18 16.97 -5.84
CA GLU A 49 -4.55 16.41 -7.17
C GLU A 49 -6.04 16.07 -7.27
N GLY A 50 -6.80 16.16 -6.17
CA GLY A 50 -8.22 15.75 -6.15
C GLY A 50 -8.40 14.28 -6.52
N ALA A 51 -7.40 13.45 -6.19
CA ALA A 51 -7.33 12.06 -6.59
C ALA A 51 -8.51 11.23 -6.04
N ASP A 52 -9.02 10.32 -6.85
CA ASP A 52 -10.07 9.38 -6.44
C ASP A 52 -9.52 8.27 -5.51
N MET A 53 -10.41 7.50 -4.89
CA MET A 53 -10.02 6.45 -3.95
C MET A 53 -9.11 5.37 -4.57
N HIS A 54 -9.28 5.04 -5.86
CA HIS A 54 -8.44 4.05 -6.53
C HIS A 54 -7.03 4.61 -6.76
N GLN A 55 -6.93 5.88 -7.13
CA GLN A 55 -5.66 6.60 -7.29
C GLN A 55 -4.93 6.76 -5.95
N LEU A 56 -5.66 6.99 -4.85
CA LEU A 56 -5.10 7.01 -3.50
C LEU A 56 -4.59 5.64 -3.07
N ALA A 57 -5.35 4.57 -3.33
CA ALA A 57 -4.90 3.20 -3.09
C ALA A 57 -3.61 2.92 -3.88
N ALA A 58 -3.59 3.20 -5.19
CA ALA A 58 -2.39 3.02 -6.01
C ALA A 58 -1.19 3.85 -5.49
N ALA A 59 -1.43 5.05 -4.98
CA ALA A 59 -0.39 5.88 -4.37
C ALA A 59 0.21 5.26 -3.11
N TYR A 60 -0.62 4.65 -2.25
CA TYR A 60 -0.16 3.86 -1.10
C TYR A 60 0.74 2.71 -1.54
N GLY A 61 0.24 1.86 -2.45
CA GLY A 61 0.97 0.70 -2.94
C GLY A 61 2.32 1.08 -3.57
N TYR A 62 2.31 2.10 -4.43
CA TYR A 62 3.52 2.62 -5.06
C TYR A 62 4.51 3.21 -4.06
N GLY A 63 4.05 3.95 -3.06
CA GLY A 63 4.89 4.46 -1.98
C GLY A 63 5.66 3.36 -1.26
N MET A 64 4.96 2.31 -0.83
CA MET A 64 5.56 1.24 -0.04
C MET A 64 6.51 0.36 -0.86
N VAL A 65 6.13 -0.03 -2.08
CA VAL A 65 7.00 -0.86 -2.93
C VAL A 65 8.28 -0.11 -3.29
N LYS A 66 8.17 1.18 -3.67
CA LYS A 66 9.33 1.98 -4.08
C LYS A 66 10.28 2.27 -2.92
N ASN A 67 9.75 2.57 -1.74
CA ASN A 67 10.56 2.99 -0.61
C ASN A 67 11.20 1.82 0.14
N HIS A 68 10.76 0.57 -0.07
CA HIS A 68 11.30 -0.62 0.60
C HIS A 68 11.40 -0.43 2.13
N ALA A 69 10.32 0.05 2.73
CA ALA A 69 10.29 0.43 4.14
C ALA A 69 10.46 -0.75 5.11
N PHE A 70 10.19 -1.97 4.67
CA PHE A 70 10.36 -3.20 5.44
C PHE A 70 11.54 -4.05 4.94
N VAL A 71 12.07 -4.91 5.81
CA VAL A 71 13.15 -5.84 5.48
C VAL A 71 12.70 -6.85 4.40
N ASP A 72 11.50 -7.41 4.56
CA ASP A 72 10.85 -8.29 3.58
C ASP A 72 9.34 -8.00 3.56
N GLY A 73 8.59 -8.58 2.61
CA GLY A 73 7.13 -8.48 2.57
C GLY A 73 6.58 -7.18 2.00
N ASN A 74 7.43 -6.26 1.51
CA ASN A 74 7.02 -4.95 1.00
C ASN A 74 5.90 -5.01 -0.04
N LYS A 75 5.98 -5.92 -1.01
CA LYS A 75 4.99 -6.06 -2.09
C LYS A 75 3.65 -6.59 -1.58
N ARG A 76 3.70 -7.61 -0.72
CA ARG A 76 2.54 -8.25 -0.08
C ARG A 76 1.81 -7.27 0.82
N THR A 77 2.57 -6.56 1.65
CA THR A 77 2.08 -5.50 2.53
C THR A 77 1.46 -4.36 1.72
N ALA A 78 2.14 -3.90 0.67
CA ALA A 78 1.63 -2.84 -0.19
C ALA A 78 0.28 -3.22 -0.81
N PHE A 79 0.14 -4.44 -1.35
CA PHE A 79 -1.11 -4.93 -1.90
C PHE A 79 -2.21 -5.01 -0.83
N GLN A 80 -1.91 -5.54 0.36
CA GLN A 80 -2.90 -5.62 1.44
C GLN A 80 -3.34 -4.25 1.94
N VAL A 81 -2.43 -3.28 2.06
CA VAL A 81 -2.79 -1.92 2.44
C VAL A 81 -3.68 -1.25 1.39
N MET A 82 -3.43 -1.48 0.09
CA MET A 82 -4.34 -1.03 -0.97
C MET A 82 -5.75 -1.63 -0.81
N TYR A 83 -5.80 -2.95 -0.56
CA TYR A 83 -7.04 -3.67 -0.35
C TYR A 83 -7.81 -3.18 0.87
N VAL A 84 -7.14 -3.05 2.02
CA VAL A 84 -7.74 -2.56 3.26
C VAL A 84 -8.21 -1.12 3.09
N PHE A 85 -7.42 -0.23 2.47
CA PHE A 85 -7.82 1.15 2.22
C PHE A 85 -9.12 1.25 1.42
N LEU A 86 -9.25 0.52 0.32
CA LEU A 86 -10.48 0.52 -0.46
C LEU A 86 -11.65 -0.05 0.34
N LYS A 87 -11.42 -1.17 1.04
CA LYS A 87 -12.45 -1.85 1.84
C LYS A 87 -13.00 -0.98 2.97
N VAL A 88 -12.15 -0.29 3.73
CA VAL A 88 -12.61 0.60 4.81
C VAL A 88 -13.35 1.81 4.28
N ASN A 89 -13.08 2.21 3.03
CA ASN A 89 -13.81 3.27 2.34
C ASN A 89 -15.05 2.76 1.57
N GLY A 90 -15.47 1.51 1.81
CA GLY A 90 -16.69 0.93 1.23
C GLY A 90 -16.56 0.53 -0.24
N LEU A 91 -15.33 0.42 -0.76
CA LEU A 91 -15.05 0.01 -2.13
C LEU A 91 -14.46 -1.39 -2.15
N GLU A 92 -14.81 -2.16 -3.18
CA GLU A 92 -14.20 -3.45 -3.44
C GLU A 92 -13.12 -3.33 -4.51
N LEU A 93 -12.08 -4.14 -4.35
CA LEU A 93 -11.01 -4.25 -5.34
C LEU A 93 -11.52 -5.15 -6.47
N ASP A 94 -12.17 -4.55 -7.46
CA ASP A 94 -12.56 -5.28 -8.67
C ASP A 94 -11.31 -5.58 -9.51
N ARG A 95 -11.30 -6.71 -10.22
CA ARG A 95 -10.14 -7.25 -10.96
C ARG A 95 -9.62 -6.32 -12.06
N VAL A 96 -10.32 -5.22 -12.34
CA VAL A 96 -9.94 -4.21 -13.35
C VAL A 96 -8.96 -3.17 -12.78
N CYS A 97 -8.88 -2.99 -11.46
CA CYS A 97 -7.98 -1.99 -10.85
C CYS A 97 -6.51 -2.44 -10.78
N CYS A 98 -6.21 -3.73 -10.98
CA CYS A 98 -4.83 -4.24 -10.96
C CYS A 98 -3.98 -3.71 -12.13
N ILE A 99 -4.60 -3.23 -13.21
CA ILE A 99 -3.91 -2.69 -14.40
C ILE A 99 -3.11 -1.42 -14.06
N SER A 100 -3.49 -0.68 -13.02
CA SER A 100 -2.69 0.48 -12.55
C SER A 100 -1.45 0.07 -11.74
N VAL A 101 -1.37 -1.19 -11.30
CA VAL A 101 -0.21 -1.77 -10.62
C VAL A 101 0.72 -2.47 -11.64
N GLU A 102 0.20 -2.89 -12.80
CA GLU A 102 0.98 -3.46 -13.91
C GLU A 102 1.96 -2.47 -14.57
N ALA A 103 1.83 -1.17 -14.31
CA ALA A 103 2.85 -0.18 -14.67
C ALA A 103 4.09 -0.22 -13.75
N MET A 104 4.10 -1.06 -12.71
CA MET A 104 5.31 -1.40 -11.96
C MET A 104 6.13 -2.43 -12.74
N PRO A 105 7.46 -2.28 -12.84
CA PRO A 105 8.30 -3.12 -13.68
C PRO A 105 8.03 -4.62 -13.44
N GLU A 106 7.73 -5.31 -14.55
CA GLU A 106 7.20 -6.68 -14.67
C GLU A 106 7.92 -7.76 -13.85
N LYS A 107 9.14 -7.50 -13.38
CA LYS A 107 9.94 -8.46 -12.58
C LYS A 107 9.43 -8.69 -11.16
N THR A 108 8.26 -8.14 -10.81
CA THR A 108 7.81 -8.05 -9.42
C THR A 108 6.73 -9.09 -9.05
N PHE A 109 6.01 -9.64 -10.03
CA PHE A 109 4.79 -10.43 -9.80
C PHE A 109 4.93 -11.94 -10.07
N SER A 110 6.14 -12.45 -10.31
CA SER A 110 6.33 -13.85 -10.76
C SER A 110 5.89 -14.93 -9.78
N HIS A 111 5.64 -14.67 -8.50
CA HIS A 111 5.25 -15.69 -7.54
C HIS A 111 4.23 -15.11 -6.55
N PHE A 112 2.95 -15.20 -6.91
CA PHE A 112 1.87 -15.45 -5.95
C PHE A 112 1.64 -16.97 -5.91
#